data_AF-A0A554ITW3-F1
#
_entry.id   AF-A0A554ITW3-F1
#
_cell.length_a   1.000
_cell.length_b   1.000
_cell.length_c   1.000
_cell.angle_alpha   90.00
_cell.angle_beta   90.00
_cell.angle_gamma   90.00
#
_symmetry.space_group_name_H-M   'P 1'
#
loop_
_entity.id
_entity.type
_entity.pdbx_description
1 polymer ?
#
loop_
_entity_poly.entity_id
_entity_poly.type
_entity_poly.pdbx_seq_one_letter_code
_entity_poly.pdbx_strand_id
1 'polypeptide(L)' 'MEIFLGLIGIVASIAIIKYREAVGDLFGGAEWTKYVGGPYNMAIIVGIILFFFSLAKMTGTTDFFLYPLKFLIPGAMRG' A
#
# COMPACT_ATOMS: atom_id res chain seq x y z
N MET A 1 -9.74 6.53 -17.18
CA MET A 1 -8.32 6.53 -16.77
C MET A 1 -8.12 5.84 -15.41
N GLU A 2 -9.00 6.08 -14.45
CA GLU A 2 -8.92 5.52 -13.09
C GLU A 2 -8.98 3.99 -13.01
N ILE A 3 -9.80 3.35 -13.86
CA ILE A 3 -9.90 1.88 -13.92
C ILE A 3 -8.59 1.26 -14.41
N PHE A 4 -7.98 1.84 -15.44
CA PHE A 4 -6.73 1.32 -16.02
C PHE A 4 -5.56 1.44 -15.03
N LEU A 5 -5.43 2.58 -14.35
CA LEU A 5 -4.43 2.76 -13.30
C LEU A 5 -4.66 1.83 -12.10
N GLY A 6 -5.92 1.62 -11.71
CA GLY A 6 -6.27 0.66 -10.67
C GLY A 6 -5.91 -0.78 -11.03
N LEU A 7 -6.15 -1.19 -12.28
CA LEU A 7 -5.73 -2.52 -12.76
C LEU A 7 -4.21 -2.68 -12.74
N ILE A 8 -3.45 -1.66 -13.17
CA ILE A 8 -1.98 -1.67 -13.05
C ILE A 8 -1.56 -1.80 -11.58
N GLY A 9 -2.19 -1.05 -10.68
CA GLY A 9 -1.90 -1.11 -9.25
C GLY A 9 -2.21 -2.49 -8.63
N ILE A 10 -3.28 -3.15 -9.09
CA ILE A 10 -3.59 -4.54 -8.70
C ILE A 10 -2.48 -5.47 -9.20
N VAL A 11 -2.09 -5.41 -10.47
CA VAL A 11 -1.00 -6.25 -11.00
C VAL A 11 0.31 -6.00 -10.25
N ALA A 12 0.64 -4.74 -9.96
CA ALA A 12 1.81 -4.37 -9.18
C ALA A 12 1.76 -4.93 -7.75
N SER A 13 0.62 -4.86 -7.08
CA SER A 13 0.45 -5.42 -5.73
C SER A 13 0.68 -6.94 -5.71
N ILE A 14 0.14 -7.66 -6.69
CA ILE A 14 0.35 -9.10 -6.84
C ILE A 14 1.82 -9.40 -7.13
N ALA A 15 2.47 -8.60 -7.99
CA ALA A 15 3.89 -8.76 -8.29
C ALA A 15 4.76 -8.55 -7.03
N ILE A 16 4.47 -7.53 -6.22
CA ILE A 16 5.18 -7.27 -4.95
C ILE A 16 5.03 -8.46 -4.00
N ILE A 17 3.82 -8.99 -3.84
CA ILE A 17 3.57 -10.13 -2.94
C ILE A 17 4.20 -11.41 -3.49
N LYS A 18 4.14 -11.64 -4.80
CA LYS A 18 4.71 -12.82 -5.46
C LYS A 18 6.22 -12.84 -5.40
N TYR A 19 6.87 -11.69 -5.61
CA TYR A 19 8.32 -11.53 -5.63
C TYR A 19 8.85 -10.87 -4.35
N ARG A 20 8.11 -11.00 -3.23
CA ARG A 20 8.38 -10.36 -1.94
C ARG A 20 9.78 -10.61 -1.37
N GLU A 21 10.39 -11.75 -1.69
CA GLU A 21 11.78 -12.08 -1.30
C GLU A 21 12.75 -11.17 -2.02
N ALA A 22 12.73 -11.18 -3.35
CA ALA A 22 13.56 -10.32 -4.17
C ALA A 22 13.32 -8.83 -3.85
N VAL A 23 12.07 -8.43 -3.61
CA VAL A 23 11.73 -7.06 -3.19
C VAL A 23 12.34 -6.73 -1.82
N GLY A 24 12.21 -7.62 -0.84
CA GLY A 24 12.80 -7.44 0.49
C GLY A 24 14.32 -7.38 0.46
N ASP A 25 14.96 -8.20 -0.38
CA ASP A 25 16.41 -8.19 -0.58
C ASP A 25 16.88 -6.91 -1.27
N LEU A 26 16.08 -6.36 -2.19
CA LEU A 26 16.40 -5.13 -2.93
C LEU A 26 16.34 -3.88 -2.05
N PHE A 27 15.36 -3.83 -1.13
CA PHE A 27 15.23 -2.73 -0.17
C PHE A 27 16.13 -2.90 1.05
N GLY A 28 16.62 -4.11 1.29
CA GLY A 28 17.51 -4.44 2.40
C GLY A 28 16.82 -4.41 3.77
N GLY A 29 17.54 -4.91 4.78
CA GLY A 29 17.09 -4.90 6.16
C GLY A 29 17.28 -3.54 6.82
N ALA A 30 16.44 -2.55 6.49
CA ALA A 30 16.44 -1.30 7.24
C ALA A 30 16.10 -1.56 8.71
N GLU A 31 16.76 -0.90 9.65
CA GLU A 31 16.71 -1.28 11.07
C GLU A 31 15.28 -1.26 11.65
N TRP A 32 14.41 -0.38 11.14
CA TRP A 32 13.02 -0.30 11.56
C TRP A 32 12.15 -1.44 11.04
N THR A 33 12.55 -2.11 9.94
CA THR A 33 11.78 -3.24 9.39
C THR A 33 11.71 -4.41 10.36
N LYS A 34 12.64 -4.51 11.32
CA LYS A 34 12.59 -5.51 12.41
C LYS A 34 11.31 -5.42 13.24
N TYR A 35 10.73 -4.23 13.40
CA TYR A 35 9.50 -4.03 14.19
C TYR A 35 8.22 -4.48 13.47
N VAL A 36 8.28 -4.69 12.15
CA VAL A 36 7.16 -5.15 11.33
C VAL A 36 7.34 -6.60 10.85
N GLY A 37 8.29 -7.34 11.44
CA GLY A 37 8.59 -8.73 11.08
C GLY A 37 9.56 -8.88 9.91
N GLY A 38 10.38 -7.87 9.64
CA GLY A 38 11.41 -7.87 8.62
C GLY A 38 10.97 -7.30 7.26
N PRO A 39 11.91 -7.13 6.33
CA PRO A 39 11.65 -6.55 5.01
C PRO A 39 10.66 -7.37 4.17
N TYR A 40 10.62 -8.69 4.38
CA TYR A 40 9.65 -9.59 3.73
C TYR A 40 8.20 -9.28 4.13
N ASN A 41 7.93 -9.21 5.44
CA ASN A 41 6.60 -8.87 5.93
C ASN A 41 6.22 -7.43 5.56
N MET A 42 7.20 -6.52 5.54
CA MET A 42 6.99 -5.17 5.03
C MET A 42 6.53 -5.17 3.57
N ALA A 43 7.17 -5.95 2.69
CA ALA A 43 6.76 -6.06 1.29
C ALA A 43 5.32 -6.60 1.16
N ILE A 44 4.93 -7.57 1.98
CA ILE A 44 3.54 -8.07 2.04
C ILE A 44 2.58 -6.96 2.45
N ILE A 45 2.88 -6.22 3.52
CA ILE A 45 2.03 -5.11 4.00
C ILE A 45 1.84 -4.06 2.91
N VAL A 46 2.92 -3.65 2.25
CA VAL A 46 2.88 -2.67 1.14
C VAL A 46 2.04 -3.20 -0.02
N GLY A 47 2.21 -4.47 -0.40
CA GLY A 47 1.40 -5.09 -1.45
C GLY A 47 -0.08 -5.07 -1.12
N ILE A 48 -0.47 -5.45 0.10
CA ILE A 48 -1.86 -5.44 0.55
C ILE A 48 -2.45 -4.03 0.53
N ILE A 49 -1.72 -3.04 1.05
CA ILE A 49 -2.16 -1.63 1.03
C ILE A 49 -2.37 -1.15 -0.40
N LEU A 50 -1.43 -1.45 -1.30
CA LEU A 50 -1.51 -1.06 -2.71
C LEU A 50 -2.71 -1.72 -3.41
N PHE A 51 -3.00 -2.98 -3.10
CA PHE A 51 -4.16 -3.69 -3.64
C PHE A 51 -5.47 -3.01 -3.23
N PHE A 52 -5.67 -2.78 -1.92
CA PHE A 52 -6.88 -2.13 -1.43
C PHE A 52 -7.00 -0.68 -1.89
N PHE A 53 -5.88 0.05 -1.97
CA PHE A 53 -5.86 1.41 -2.52
C PHE A 53 -6.28 1.42 -3.99
N SER A 54 -5.81 0.46 -4.78
CA SER A 54 -6.17 0.32 -6.19
C SER A 54 -7.66 0.01 -6.36
N LEU A 55 -8.21 -0.89 -5.53
CA LEU A 55 -9.66 -1.17 -5.50
C LEU A 55 -10.47 0.06 -5.07
N ALA A 56 -10.03 0.75 -4.02
CA ALA A 56 -10.69 1.96 -3.54
C ALA A 56 -10.72 3.03 -4.62
N LYS A 57 -9.64 3.16 -5.39
CA LYS A 57 -9.56 4.12 -6.47
C LYS A 57 -10.41 3.78 -7.69
N MET A 58 -10.54 2.49 -8.02
CA MET A 58 -11.44 2.02 -9.07
C MET A 58 -12.92 2.20 -8.70
N THR A 59 -13.26 2.00 -7.42
CA THR A 59 -14.64 2.05 -6.92
C THR A 59 -15.08 3.45 -6.46
N GLY A 60 -14.18 4.44 -6.50
CA GLY A 60 -14.45 5.79 -6.02
C GLY A 60 -14.55 5.91 -4.50
N THR A 61 -14.07 4.91 -3.75
CA THR A 61 -14.12 4.86 -2.28
C THR A 61 -12.81 5.27 -1.61
N THR A 62 -11.90 5.91 -2.34
CA THR A 62 -10.59 6.37 -1.82
C THR A 62 -10.75 7.29 -0.60
N ASP A 63 -11.75 8.16 -0.58
CA ASP A 63 -12.00 9.05 0.57
C ASP A 63 -12.36 8.30 1.84
N PHE A 64 -13.11 7.21 1.73
CA PHE A 64 -13.43 6.34 2.85
C PHE A 64 -12.19 5.56 3.31
N PHE A 65 -11.42 5.01 2.36
CA PHE A 65 -10.18 4.28 2.67
C PHE A 65 -9.14 5.15 3.37
N LEU A 66 -8.99 6.42 2.96
CA LEU A 66 -8.05 7.37 3.56
C LEU A 66 -8.64 8.12 4.76
N TYR A 67 -9.89 7.87 5.15
CA TYR A 67 -10.54 8.56 6.26
C TYR A 67 -9.75 8.45 7.58
N PRO A 68 -9.21 7.27 7.99
CA PRO A 68 -8.36 7.18 9.18
C PRO A 68 -7.09 8.02 9.09
N LEU A 69 -6.50 8.18 7.90
CA LEU A 69 -5.32 9.02 7.69
C LEU A 69 -5.65 10.51 7.85
N LYS A 70 -6.88 10.94 7.51
CA LYS A 70 -7.32 12.33 7.73
C LYS A 70 -7.39 12.70 9.23
N PHE A 71 -7.53 11.74 10.15
CA PHE A 71 -7.44 12.00 11.59
C PHE A 71 -6.03 12.27 12.10
N LEU A 72 -5.01 11.78 11.38
CA LEU A 72 -3.61 11.95 11.77
C LEU A 72 -3.04 13.32 11.34
N ILE A 73 -3.76 14.05 10.47
CA ILE A 73 -3.35 15.36 9.97
C ILE A 73 -4.21 16.44 10.64
N PRO A 74 -3.65 17.24 11.58
CA PRO A 74 -4.38 18.33 12.20
C PRO A 74 -4.90 19.31 11.15
N GLY A 75 -6.23 19.48 11.07
CA GLY A 75 -6.89 20.41 10.15
C GLY A 75 -7.51 19.81 8.89
N ALA A 76 -7.26 18.52 8.58
CA ALA A 76 -7.84 17.87 7.40
C ALA A 76 -9.36 17.61 7.50
N MET A 77 -9.95 17.76 8.68
CA MET A 77 -11.39 17.55 8.95
C MET A 77 -12.22 18.84 8.92
N ARG A 78 -11.64 19.98 8.52
CA ARG A 78 -12.31 21.31 8.50
C ARG A 78 -12.71 21.81 7.11
N GLY A 79 -12.57 20.99 6.06
CA GLY A 79 -12.90 21.33 4.67
C GLY A 79 -14.02 20.46 4.12
#